data_AF-A0A5C6BCM9-F1
#
_entry.id   AF-A0A5C6BCM9-F1
#
_cell.length_a   1.000
_cell.length_b   1.000
_cell.length_c   1.000
_cell.angle_alpha   90.00
_cell.angle_beta   90.00
_cell.angle_gamma   90.00
#
_symmetry.space_group_name_H-M   'P 1'
#
loop_
_entity.id
_entity.type
_entity.pdbx_description
1 polymer ?
#
loop_
_entity_poly.entity_id
_entity_poly.type
_entity_poly.pdbx_seq_one_letter_code
_entity_poly.pdbx_strand_id
1 'polypeptide(L)'
;MDIDELEQVEDQLDTYLARFADCFGQSGTRAHLTTHARGQLSDLDTKSVEPIALQAGTNSARNSRSTSMERRRSSQEADSHRPI
;
A
#
# COMPACT_ATOMS: atom_id res chain seq x y z
N MET A 1 -7.01 -27.73 -0.51
CA MET A 1 -6.73 -26.71 -1.53
C MET A 1 -5.23 -26.68 -1.69
N ASP A 2 -4.77 -26.92 -2.91
CA ASP A 2 -3.35 -26.93 -3.29
C ASP A 2 -2.85 -25.50 -3.53
N ILE A 3 -1.52 -25.29 -3.49
CA ILE A 3 -0.89 -24.00 -3.80
C ILE A 3 -1.20 -23.62 -5.26
N ASP A 4 -1.11 -24.58 -6.17
CA ASP A 4 -1.42 -24.38 -7.60
C ASP A 4 -2.89 -23.98 -7.83
N GLU A 5 -3.81 -24.45 -6.97
CA GLU A 5 -5.22 -24.06 -7.01
C GLU A 5 -5.42 -22.63 -6.49
N LEU A 6 -4.64 -22.21 -5.49
CA LEU A 6 -4.69 -20.85 -4.97
C LEU A 6 -4.18 -19.84 -6.00
N GLU A 7 -3.05 -20.11 -6.65
CA GLU A 7 -2.51 -19.25 -7.71
C GLU A 7 -3.50 -19.07 -8.87
N GLN A 8 -4.18 -20.15 -9.28
CA GLN A 8 -5.24 -20.07 -10.30
C GLN A 8 -6.42 -19.20 -9.87
N VAL A 9 -6.80 -19.23 -8.59
CA VAL A 9 -7.86 -18.38 -8.05
C VAL A 9 -7.43 -16.92 -8.04
N GLU A 10 -6.17 -16.62 -7.73
CA GLU A 10 -5.63 -15.25 -7.81
C GLU A 10 -5.66 -14.70 -9.23
N ASP A 11 -5.24 -15.49 -10.22
CA ASP A 11 -5.28 -15.10 -11.64
C ASP A 11 -6.71 -14.88 -12.16
N GLN A 12 -7.64 -15.75 -11.76
CA GLN A 12 -9.06 -15.61 -12.10
C GLN A 12 -9.66 -14.36 -11.47
N LEU A 13 -9.27 -14.04 -10.23
CA LEU A 13 -9.70 -12.83 -9.54
C LEU A 13 -9.21 -11.58 -10.27
N ASP A 14 -7.95 -11.54 -10.68
CA ASP A 14 -7.39 -10.41 -11.44
C ASP A 14 -8.13 -10.23 -12.77
N THR A 15 -8.39 -11.33 -13.48
CA THR A 15 -9.18 -11.33 -14.72
C THR A 15 -10.61 -10.83 -14.50
N TYR A 16 -11.24 -11.21 -13.38
CA TYR A 16 -12.58 -10.77 -13.03
C TYR A 16 -12.61 -9.26 -12.71
N LEU A 17 -11.68 -8.78 -11.90
CA LEU A 17 -11.57 -7.36 -11.52
C LEU A 17 -11.27 -6.46 -12.72
N ALA A 18 -10.51 -6.95 -13.71
CA ALA A 18 -10.24 -6.21 -14.94
C ALA A 18 -11.51 -5.84 -15.72
N ARG A 19 -12.59 -6.62 -15.61
CA ARG A 19 -13.89 -6.33 -16.27
C ARG A 19 -14.54 -5.05 -15.76
N PHE A 20 -14.17 -4.59 -14.57
CA PHE A 20 -14.68 -3.36 -13.96
C PHE A 20 -13.75 -2.17 -14.19
N ALA A 21 -12.69 -2.31 -14.99
CA ALA A 21 -11.73 -1.24 -15.24
C ALA A 21 -12.42 0.05 -15.74
N ASP A 22 -13.43 -0.10 -16.60
CA ASP A 22 -14.18 1.01 -17.21
C ASP A 22 -15.17 1.68 -16.24
N CYS A 23 -15.44 1.08 -15.08
CA CYS A 23 -16.28 1.68 -14.04
C CYS A 23 -15.56 2.81 -13.27
N PHE A 24 -14.23 2.92 -13.42
CA PHE A 24 -13.42 3.89 -12.69
C PHE A 24 -12.85 4.95 -13.64
N GLY A 25 -13.22 6.22 -13.42
CA GLY A 25 -12.67 7.34 -14.18
C GLY A 25 -11.20 7.66 -13.89
N GLN A 26 -10.61 7.04 -12.86
CA GLN A 26 -9.23 7.28 -12.44
C GLN A 26 -8.52 5.96 -12.11
N SER A 27 -7.31 5.78 -12.65
CA SER A 27 -6.48 4.57 -12.47
C SER A 27 -6.14 4.28 -11.00
N GLY A 28 -6.01 5.32 -10.17
CA GLY A 28 -5.80 5.18 -8.71
C GLY A 28 -6.99 4.53 -7.99
N THR A 29 -8.22 4.89 -8.35
CA THR A 29 -9.43 4.28 -7.73
C THR A 29 -9.56 2.80 -8.09
N ARG A 30 -9.21 2.44 -9.33
CA ARG A 30 -9.13 1.03 -9.76
C ARG A 30 -8.13 0.21 -8.92
N ALA A 31 -6.98 0.80 -8.60
CA ALA A 31 -5.98 0.15 -7.74
C ALA A 31 -6.54 -0.13 -6.34
N HIS A 32 -7.31 0.81 -5.77
CA HIS A 32 -7.96 0.61 -4.47
C HIS A 32 -8.97 -0.53 -4.45
N LEU A 33 -9.72 -0.76 -5.54
CA LEU A 33 -10.62 -1.93 -5.64
C LEU A 33 -9.82 -3.24 -5.52
N THR A 34 -8.70 -3.32 -6.24
CA THR A 34 -7.84 -4.53 -6.24
C THR A 34 -7.25 -4.76 -4.84
N THR A 35 -6.73 -3.70 -4.22
CA THR A 35 -6.26 -3.74 -2.84
C THR A 35 -7.35 -4.19 -1.87
N HIS A 36 -8.55 -3.65 -2.01
CA HIS A 36 -9.67 -3.99 -1.13
C HIS A 36 -10.07 -5.46 -1.27
N ALA A 37 -10.23 -5.97 -2.51
CA ALA A 37 -10.59 -7.36 -2.77
C ALA A 37 -9.55 -8.34 -2.19
N ARG A 38 -8.26 -8.06 -2.36
CA ARG A 38 -7.18 -8.89 -1.78
C ARG A 38 -7.19 -8.86 -0.25
N GLY A 39 -7.43 -7.70 0.34
CA GLY A 39 -7.59 -7.59 1.78
C GLY A 39 -8.77 -8.38 2.35
N GLN A 40 -9.88 -8.49 1.62
CA GLN A 40 -11.03 -9.32 2.02
C GLN A 40 -10.69 -10.82 2.06
N LEU A 41 -9.73 -11.25 1.26
CA LEU A 41 -9.29 -12.65 1.15
C LEU A 41 -8.08 -12.98 2.03
N SER A 42 -7.39 -11.95 2.55
CA SER A 42 -6.25 -12.12 3.46
C SER A 42 -6.66 -12.60 4.86
N ASP A 43 -5.65 -12.99 5.62
CA ASP A 43 -5.75 -13.44 7.02
C ASP A 43 -5.93 -12.28 8.04
N LEU A 44 -6.37 -11.10 7.58
CA LEU A 44 -6.69 -9.99 8.48
C LEU A 44 -7.88 -10.33 9.37
N ASP A 45 -7.69 -10.20 10.69
CA ASP A 45 -8.76 -10.38 11.69
C ASP A 45 -9.94 -9.44 11.44
N THR A 46 -9.67 -8.22 10.98
CA THR A 46 -10.69 -7.20 10.69
C THR A 46 -10.65 -6.81 9.22
N LYS A 47 -11.70 -7.15 8.47
CA LYS A 47 -11.82 -6.92 7.03
C LYS A 47 -12.45 -5.57 6.66
N SER A 48 -12.03 -4.51 7.36
CA SER A 48 -12.43 -3.14 7.03
C SER A 48 -11.40 -2.46 6.14
N VAL A 49 -11.76 -1.31 5.55
CA VAL A 49 -10.90 -0.60 4.59
C VAL A 49 -9.56 -0.17 5.20
N GLU A 50 -9.57 0.27 6.46
CA GLU A 50 -8.37 0.83 7.12
C GLU A 50 -7.27 -0.22 7.38
N PRO A 51 -7.54 -1.40 8.01
CA PRO A 51 -6.57 -2.48 8.15
C PRO A 51 -6.03 -2.98 6.80
N ILE A 52 -6.91 -3.10 5.80
CA ILE A 52 -6.51 -3.51 4.46
C ILE A 52 -5.59 -2.48 3.82
N ALA A 53 -5.91 -1.19 3.93
CA ALA A 53 -5.07 -0.11 3.41
C ALA A 53 -3.73 -0.01 4.16
N LEU A 54 -3.71 -0.29 5.46
CA LEU A 54 -2.50 -0.33 6.25
C LEU A 54 -1.60 -1.50 5.83
N GLN A 55 -2.17 -2.70 5.68
CA GLN A 55 -1.46 -3.89 5.18
C GLN A 55 -0.88 -3.66 3.78
N ALA A 56 -1.63 -3.00 2.90
CA ALA A 56 -1.19 -2.70 1.54
C ALA A 56 -0.24 -1.49 1.43
N GLY A 57 0.05 -0.78 2.54
CA GLY A 57 0.85 0.44 2.52
C GLY A 57 0.19 1.61 1.78
N THR A 58 -1.11 1.53 1.47
CA THR A 58 -1.88 2.57 0.78
C THR A 58 -2.56 3.54 1.76
N ASN A 59 -2.38 3.35 3.07
CA ASN A 59 -2.89 4.28 4.08
C ASN A 59 -2.25 5.66 3.87
N SER A 60 -3.03 6.59 3.32
CA SER A 60 -2.59 7.94 3.01
C SER A 60 -2.58 8.80 4.26
N ALA A 61 -1.64 8.54 5.17
CA ALA A 61 -1.19 9.55 6.09
C ALA A 61 -0.10 10.37 5.38
N ARG A 62 -0.45 11.44 4.65
CA ARG A 62 0.50 12.55 4.47
C ARG A 62 1.86 12.11 3.90
N ASN A 63 1.92 11.58 2.67
CA ASN A 63 3.20 11.41 1.96
C ASN A 63 3.81 12.79 1.64
N SER A 64 4.46 13.42 2.63
CA SER A 64 5.42 14.54 2.54
C SER A 64 5.67 15.29 3.87
N ARG A 65 5.68 14.66 5.06
CA ARG A 65 6.17 15.38 6.27
C ARG A 65 7.18 14.69 7.19
N SER A 66 7.62 13.46 6.93
CA SER A 66 8.58 12.80 7.84
C SER A 66 9.94 12.46 7.23
N THR A 67 10.09 12.37 5.90
CA THR A 67 11.40 12.06 5.27
C THR A 67 12.28 13.28 4.96
N SER A 68 11.79 14.51 5.19
CA SER A 68 12.58 15.75 5.03
C SER A 68 13.13 16.33 6.33
N MET A 69 12.63 15.94 7.51
CA MET A 69 13.11 16.51 8.80
C MET A 69 14.27 15.71 9.40
N GLU A 70 14.33 14.39 9.18
CA GLU A 70 15.40 13.54 9.74
C GLU A 70 16.77 13.79 9.08
N ARG A 71 16.79 14.21 7.81
CA ARG A 71 18.05 14.58 7.12
C ARG A 71 18.63 15.92 7.58
N ARG A 72 17.82 16.83 8.14
CA ARG A 72 18.32 18.15 8.57
C ARG A 72 18.92 18.14 9.98
N ARG A 73 18.51 17.23 10.86
CA ARG A 73 19.19 17.05 12.16
C ARG A 73 20.57 16.41 12.02
N SER A 74 20.72 15.40 11.15
CA SER A 74 22.01 14.73 10.95
C SER A 74 23.10 15.60 10.32
N SER A 75 22.74 16.60 9.48
CA SER A 75 23.75 17.51 8.90
C SER A 75 24.17 18.66 9.82
N GLN A 76 23.36 19.03 10.81
CA GLN A 76 23.67 20.16 11.69
C GLN A 76 24.56 19.77 12.89
N GLU A 77 24.61 18.49 13.23
CA GLU A 77 25.46 17.99 14.34
C GLU A 77 26.91 17.70 13.90
N ALA A 78 27.16 17.57 12.58
CA ALA A 78 28.49 17.29 12.03
C ALA A 78 29.39 18.54 11.89
N ASP A 79 28.85 19.75 11.97
CA ASP A 79 29.61 21.01 11.77
C ASP A 79 29.94 21.75 13.09
N SER A 80 29.57 21.18 14.25
CA SER A 80 29.80 21.80 15.55
C SER A 80 31.01 21.25 16.32
N HIS A 81 31.80 20.34 15.73
CA HIS A 81 32.98 19.75 16.35
C HIS A 81 34.25 19.92 15.51
N ARG A 82 34.56 21.16 15.13
CA ARG A 82 35.90 21.55 14.69
C ARG A 82 36.57 22.34 15.83
N PRO A 83 37.59 21.79 16.52
CA PRO A 83 38.33 22.57 17.49
C PRO A 83 39.21 23.58 16.75
N ILE A 84 39.24 24.79 17.34
CA ILE A 84 40.16 25.94 17.18
C ILE A 84 41.37 25.74 16.25
#